data_AF-A0A3M7KQE3-F1
#
_entry.id   AF-A0A3M7KQE3-F1
#
_cell.length_a   1.000
_cell.length_b   1.000
_cell.length_c   1.000
_cell.angle_alpha   90.00
_cell.angle_beta   90.00
_cell.angle_gamma   90.00
#
_symmetry.space_group_name_H-M   'P 1'
#
loop_
_entity.id
_entity.type
_entity.pdbx_description
1 polymer ?
#
loop_
_entity_poly.entity_id
_entity_poly.type
_entity_poly.pdbx_seq_one_letter_code
_entity_poly.pdbx_strand_id
1 'polypeptide(L)'
;MPRGVFEADEGLQERRVLEYLALGDLQAAVGFLLASPPDRSARYYRDALCTLAMAFAAAVGEAGPGPHAALTASGNMYGLVARSAACESLCEVAARLAAARGPLASLLSPGDSAALDAFFGEGLAAAGDALRHVSDAGVRLLLSLGWLAEAVAGTNYALAEPPTRHQPWVDQLLRQLGVFADRVAHASGLSQAGAARAWAGAAAHVEACVLDSVARVRSCSLEGRAAMTLDVQGVAHGLRRLAPLPVGAQAGLARADAYVKAFYIPVGELTQWALAHPEYTREQILALTACIADSSGLRRKERAALLAQMEAALHDPGRQGP
;
A
#
# COMPACT_ATOMS: atom_id res chain seq x y z
N MET A 1 -47.72 -3.66 -5.42
CA MET A 1 -46.75 -3.12 -6.40
C MET A 1 -46.18 -4.29 -7.19
N PRO A 2 -46.27 -4.33 -8.53
CA PRO A 2 -45.75 -5.45 -9.33
C PRO A 2 -44.21 -5.48 -9.33
N ARG A 3 -43.62 -6.69 -9.34
CA ARG A 3 -42.16 -6.94 -9.23
C ARG A 3 -41.30 -6.11 -10.19
N GLY A 4 -41.78 -5.85 -11.41
CA GLY A 4 -41.04 -5.11 -12.43
C GLY A 4 -40.84 -3.61 -12.16
N VAL A 5 -41.56 -3.01 -11.21
CA VAL A 5 -41.36 -1.59 -10.83
C VAL A 5 -40.15 -1.43 -9.91
N PHE A 6 -39.77 -2.48 -9.17
CA PHE A 6 -38.64 -2.45 -8.23
C PHE A 6 -37.28 -2.63 -8.91
N GLU A 7 -37.23 -3.24 -10.10
CA GLU A 7 -35.98 -3.43 -10.86
C GLU A 7 -35.50 -2.15 -11.57
N ALA A 8 -36.34 -1.11 -11.61
CA ALA A 8 -36.11 0.12 -12.36
C ALA A 8 -35.71 1.35 -11.52
N ASP A 9 -35.85 1.31 -10.19
CA ASP A 9 -35.59 2.47 -9.31
C ASP A 9 -34.39 2.20 -8.37
N GLU A 10 -33.25 2.83 -8.67
CA GLU A 10 -31.98 2.67 -7.96
C GLU A 10 -32.09 3.01 -6.46
N GLY A 11 -32.86 4.05 -6.10
CA GLY A 11 -32.97 4.51 -4.71
C GLY A 11 -33.78 3.58 -3.80
N LEU A 12 -34.66 2.77 -4.39
CA LEU A 12 -35.46 1.77 -3.68
C LEU A 12 -34.69 0.47 -3.41
N GLN A 13 -33.72 0.15 -4.27
CA GLN A 13 -32.88 -1.04 -4.12
C GLN A 13 -31.80 -0.82 -3.04
N GLU A 14 -31.21 0.37 -3.00
CA GLU A 14 -30.19 0.77 -2.02
C GLU A 14 -30.74 0.72 -0.58
N ARG A 15 -31.98 1.20 -0.39
CA ARG A 15 -32.69 1.13 0.91
C ARG A 15 -32.92 -0.29 1.42
N ARG A 16 -33.10 -1.27 0.54
CA ARG A 16 -33.37 -2.66 0.94
C ARG A 16 -32.11 -3.43 1.33
N VAL A 17 -31.01 -3.21 0.61
CA VAL A 17 -29.71 -3.75 1.05
C VAL A 17 -29.36 -3.19 2.42
N LEU A 18 -29.57 -1.88 2.62
CA LEU A 18 -29.42 -1.23 3.92
C LEU A 18 -30.35 -1.81 5.00
N GLU A 19 -31.61 -2.11 4.69
CA GLU A 19 -32.53 -2.76 5.64
C GLU A 19 -32.06 -4.18 6.03
N TYR A 20 -31.67 -5.03 5.07
CA TYR A 20 -31.21 -6.38 5.38
C TYR A 20 -29.90 -6.37 6.19
N LEU A 21 -29.02 -5.41 5.89
CA LEU A 21 -27.80 -5.18 6.68
C LEU A 21 -28.12 -4.69 8.09
N ALA A 22 -29.08 -3.76 8.26
CA ALA A 22 -29.51 -3.25 9.57
C ALA A 22 -30.20 -4.34 10.43
N LEU A 23 -30.82 -5.32 9.79
CA LEU A 23 -31.46 -6.47 10.45
C LEU A 23 -30.50 -7.64 10.70
N GLY A 24 -29.24 -7.57 10.25
CA GLY A 24 -28.25 -8.64 10.40
C GLY A 24 -28.45 -9.85 9.48
N ASP A 25 -29.36 -9.76 8.51
CA ASP A 25 -29.65 -10.83 7.55
C ASP A 25 -28.68 -10.74 6.34
N LEU A 26 -27.45 -11.19 6.59
CA LEU A 26 -26.37 -11.17 5.60
C LEU A 26 -26.64 -12.08 4.40
N GLN A 27 -27.43 -13.15 4.57
CA GLN A 27 -27.76 -14.06 3.48
C GLN A 27 -28.70 -13.40 2.47
N ALA A 28 -29.72 -12.67 2.95
CA ALA A 28 -30.61 -11.90 2.10
C ALA A 28 -29.89 -10.73 1.40
N ALA A 29 -28.98 -10.04 2.10
CA ALA A 29 -28.19 -8.95 1.53
C ALA A 29 -27.27 -9.43 0.39
N VAL A 30 -26.57 -10.56 0.58
CA VAL A 30 -25.71 -11.17 -0.44
C VAL A 30 -26.54 -11.72 -1.60
N GLY A 31 -27.67 -12.38 -1.32
CA GLY A 31 -28.58 -12.86 -2.37
C GLY A 31 -29.13 -11.75 -3.26
N PHE A 32 -29.41 -10.57 -2.68
CA PHE A 32 -29.87 -9.40 -3.43
C PHE A 32 -28.75 -8.76 -4.28
N LEU A 33 -27.52 -8.72 -3.77
CA LEU A 33 -26.34 -8.26 -4.52
C LEU A 33 -26.02 -9.16 -5.72
N LEU A 34 -26.16 -10.48 -5.54
CA LEU A 34 -25.90 -11.47 -6.60
C LEU A 34 -27.01 -11.54 -7.67
N ALA A 35 -28.23 -11.11 -7.33
CA ALA A 35 -29.37 -11.07 -8.27
C ALA A 35 -29.39 -9.80 -9.14
N SER A 36 -28.48 -8.85 -8.91
CA SER A 36 -28.43 -7.58 -9.65
C SER A 36 -27.53 -7.72 -10.90
N PRO A 37 -27.95 -7.18 -12.07
CA PRO A 37 -27.22 -7.38 -13.32
C PRO A 37 -25.81 -6.73 -13.31
N PRO A 38 -24.81 -7.37 -13.94
CA PRO A 38 -23.39 -7.03 -13.81
C PRO A 38 -23.05 -5.61 -14.29
N ASP A 39 -23.77 -5.09 -15.27
CA ASP A 39 -23.56 -3.76 -15.85
C ASP A 39 -23.84 -2.62 -14.84
N ARG A 40 -24.56 -2.92 -13.74
CA ARG A 40 -24.93 -1.99 -12.67
C ARG A 40 -24.14 -2.21 -11.37
N SER A 41 -23.24 -3.19 -11.34
CA SER A 41 -22.74 -3.81 -10.10
C SER A 41 -21.44 -3.24 -9.53
N ALA A 42 -20.59 -2.56 -10.32
CA ALA A 42 -19.28 -2.09 -9.83
C ALA A 42 -19.38 -0.98 -8.76
N ARG A 43 -20.32 -0.03 -8.90
CA ARG A 43 -20.63 0.95 -7.85
C ARG A 43 -21.33 0.28 -6.67
N TYR A 44 -22.22 -0.66 -6.96
CA TYR A 44 -22.99 -1.41 -5.97
C TYR A 44 -22.10 -2.24 -5.03
N TYR A 45 -21.08 -2.93 -5.54
CA TYR A 45 -20.12 -3.67 -4.72
C TYR A 45 -19.24 -2.72 -3.91
N ARG A 46 -18.74 -1.64 -4.51
CA ARG A 46 -17.95 -0.64 -3.78
C ARG A 46 -18.77 -0.02 -2.65
N ASP A 47 -20.00 0.40 -2.94
CA ASP A 47 -20.84 1.13 -2.00
C ASP A 47 -21.45 0.17 -0.97
N ALA A 48 -21.73 -1.10 -1.30
CA ALA A 48 -22.10 -2.14 -0.35
C ALA A 48 -20.93 -2.58 0.53
N LEU A 49 -19.71 -2.69 0.01
CA LEU A 49 -18.50 -2.95 0.80
C LEU A 49 -18.13 -1.76 1.69
N CYS A 50 -18.28 -0.53 1.20
CA CYS A 50 -18.15 0.69 2.00
C CYS A 50 -19.24 0.77 3.07
N THR A 51 -20.48 0.42 2.74
CA THR A 51 -21.60 0.41 3.69
C THR A 51 -21.44 -0.69 4.73
N LEU A 52 -20.98 -1.89 4.34
CA LEU A 52 -20.60 -2.96 5.26
C LEU A 52 -19.46 -2.51 6.18
N ALA A 53 -18.41 -1.89 5.62
CA ALA A 53 -17.31 -1.34 6.41
C ALA A 53 -17.77 -0.22 7.37
N MET A 54 -18.70 0.64 6.93
CA MET A 54 -19.26 1.73 7.74
C MET A 54 -20.26 1.23 8.80
N ALA A 55 -21.06 0.21 8.49
CA ALA A 55 -21.99 -0.43 9.43
C ALA A 55 -21.24 -1.22 10.51
N PHE A 56 -20.14 -1.89 10.15
CA PHE A 56 -19.23 -2.51 11.12
C PHE A 56 -18.49 -1.47 11.97
N ALA A 57 -18.09 -0.33 11.38
CA ALA A 57 -17.52 0.78 12.14
C ALA A 57 -18.53 1.42 13.11
N ALA A 58 -19.81 1.48 12.74
CA ALA A 58 -20.89 2.01 13.59
C ALA A 58 -21.36 1.02 14.68
N ALA A 59 -21.17 -0.29 14.48
CA ALA A 59 -21.46 -1.30 15.51
C ALA A 59 -20.46 -1.28 16.68
N VAL A 60 -19.35 -0.54 16.55
CA VAL A 60 -18.40 -0.27 17.64
C VAL A 60 -18.70 1.11 18.25
N GLY A 61 -19.73 1.18 19.08
CA GLY A 61 -19.87 2.22 20.12
C GLY A 61 -20.82 3.37 19.82
N GLU A 62 -21.75 3.55 20.76
CA GLU A 62 -22.69 4.68 20.88
C GLU A 62 -22.01 6.08 20.85
N ALA A 63 -22.80 7.06 20.40
CA ALA A 63 -22.68 8.51 20.71
C ALA A 63 -21.26 9.11 20.67
N GLY A 64 -20.53 8.90 19.58
CA GLY A 64 -19.23 9.54 19.30
C GLY A 64 -19.26 10.49 18.11
N PRO A 65 -18.19 11.29 17.91
CA PRO A 65 -18.04 12.15 16.73
C PRO A 65 -18.16 11.30 15.46
N GLY A 66 -18.72 11.87 14.38
CA GLY A 66 -19.10 11.13 13.18
C GLY A 66 -17.97 10.24 12.61
N PRO A 67 -18.31 9.19 11.83
CA PRO A 67 -17.39 8.10 11.47
C PRO A 67 -16.05 8.55 10.87
N HIS A 68 -16.03 9.65 10.12
CA HIS A 68 -14.79 10.24 9.59
C HIS A 68 -13.86 10.80 10.70
N ALA A 69 -14.43 11.47 11.71
CA ALA A 69 -13.67 12.02 12.83
C ALA A 69 -13.09 10.90 13.71
N ALA A 70 -13.81 9.79 13.88
CA ALA A 70 -13.29 8.61 14.55
C ALA A 70 -12.11 7.97 13.79
N LEU A 71 -12.15 7.90 12.46
CA LEU A 71 -11.08 7.30 11.65
C LEU A 71 -9.82 8.15 11.50
N THR A 72 -9.86 9.41 11.96
CA THR A 72 -8.77 10.40 11.84
C THR A 72 -8.23 10.88 13.19
N ALA A 73 -8.83 10.43 14.30
CA ALA A 73 -8.37 10.78 15.64
C ALA A 73 -7.09 10.01 16.01
N SER A 74 -6.05 10.70 16.46
CA SER A 74 -4.82 10.05 16.92
C SER A 74 -5.02 9.23 18.20
N GLY A 75 -5.94 9.67 19.08
CA GLY A 75 -6.23 9.04 20.37
C GLY A 75 -6.83 7.62 20.29
N ASN A 76 -7.41 7.23 19.16
CA ASN A 76 -7.91 5.87 18.92
C ASN A 76 -7.07 5.10 17.88
N MET A 77 -5.81 5.50 17.71
CA MET A 77 -4.90 4.92 16.73
C MET A 77 -5.41 5.04 15.29
N TYR A 78 -6.07 6.14 14.95
CA TYR A 78 -6.66 6.39 13.62
C TYR A 78 -7.63 5.27 13.19
N GLY A 79 -8.33 4.71 14.16
CA GLY A 79 -9.25 3.60 13.99
C GLY A 79 -8.59 2.30 13.52
N LEU A 80 -7.32 2.03 13.85
CA LEU A 80 -6.61 0.81 13.42
C LEU A 80 -7.40 -0.48 13.69
N VAL A 81 -8.02 -0.60 14.86
CA VAL A 81 -8.80 -1.79 15.24
C VAL A 81 -10.06 -1.93 14.38
N ALA A 82 -10.83 -0.86 14.20
CA ALA A 82 -11.99 -0.84 13.29
C ALA A 82 -11.56 -1.12 11.83
N ARG A 83 -10.44 -0.50 11.43
CA ARG A 83 -9.54 -0.82 10.32
C ARG A 83 -9.50 -2.31 10.01
N SER A 84 -8.91 -3.02 10.97
CA SER A 84 -8.64 -4.45 10.89
C SER A 84 -9.91 -5.30 10.91
N ALA A 85 -10.86 -4.98 11.80
CA ALA A 85 -12.11 -5.72 11.92
C ALA A 85 -12.91 -5.67 10.60
N ALA A 86 -13.04 -4.49 10.00
CA ALA A 86 -13.65 -4.34 8.67
C ALA A 86 -12.88 -5.16 7.63
N CYS A 87 -11.55 -5.14 7.67
CA CYS A 87 -10.75 -5.93 6.75
C CYS A 87 -10.99 -7.44 6.88
N GLU A 88 -11.08 -7.94 8.11
CA GLU A 88 -11.31 -9.35 8.41
C GLU A 88 -12.73 -9.79 8.00
N SER A 89 -13.75 -8.98 8.30
CA SER A 89 -15.12 -9.25 7.87
C SER A 89 -15.23 -9.36 6.35
N LEU A 90 -14.56 -8.46 5.63
CA LEU A 90 -14.51 -8.48 4.18
C LEU A 90 -13.74 -9.70 3.63
N CYS A 91 -12.61 -10.08 4.25
CA CYS A 91 -11.91 -11.33 3.89
C CYS A 91 -12.79 -12.56 4.08
N GLU A 92 -13.56 -12.62 5.17
CA GLU A 92 -14.47 -13.74 5.48
C GLU A 92 -15.62 -13.80 4.46
N VAL A 93 -16.25 -12.66 4.15
CA VAL A 93 -17.28 -12.58 3.10
C VAL A 93 -16.69 -13.03 1.76
N ALA A 94 -15.49 -12.56 1.41
CA ALA A 94 -14.81 -12.94 0.17
C ALA A 94 -14.54 -14.45 0.12
N ALA A 95 -14.07 -15.05 1.22
CA ALA A 95 -13.81 -16.48 1.31
C ALA A 95 -15.09 -17.31 1.17
N ARG A 96 -16.19 -16.89 1.79
CA ARG A 96 -17.50 -17.55 1.67
C ARG A 96 -18.04 -17.47 0.24
N LEU A 97 -17.93 -16.30 -0.40
CA LEU A 97 -18.30 -16.15 -1.80
C LEU A 97 -17.46 -17.07 -2.68
N ALA A 98 -16.14 -17.10 -2.49
CA ALA A 98 -15.25 -17.98 -3.26
C ALA A 98 -15.63 -19.46 -3.12
N ALA A 99 -15.94 -19.92 -1.89
CA ALA A 99 -16.40 -21.28 -1.65
C ALA A 99 -17.78 -21.57 -2.29
N ALA A 100 -18.63 -20.56 -2.39
CA ALA A 100 -19.94 -20.66 -3.03
C ALA A 100 -19.88 -20.67 -4.56
N ARG A 101 -18.73 -20.43 -5.21
CA ARG A 101 -18.62 -20.36 -6.68
C ARG A 101 -19.17 -21.59 -7.38
N GLY A 102 -18.81 -22.80 -6.93
CA GLY A 102 -19.29 -24.06 -7.52
C GLY A 102 -20.81 -24.23 -7.41
N PRO A 103 -21.38 -24.12 -6.19
CA PRO A 103 -22.83 -24.12 -5.99
C PRO A 103 -23.57 -23.02 -6.76
N LEU A 104 -23.00 -21.83 -6.89
CA LEU A 104 -23.60 -20.74 -7.68
C LEU A 104 -23.59 -21.08 -9.17
N ALA A 105 -22.50 -21.65 -9.68
CA ALA A 105 -22.40 -22.06 -11.08
C ALA A 105 -23.45 -23.10 -11.47
N SER A 106 -23.82 -24.02 -10.56
CA SER A 106 -24.84 -25.05 -10.84
C SER A 106 -26.28 -24.51 -10.82
N LEU A 107 -26.50 -23.32 -10.26
CA LEU A 107 -27.82 -22.66 -10.23
C LEU A 107 -28.01 -21.69 -11.40
N LEU A 108 -26.93 -21.34 -12.12
CA LEU A 108 -26.94 -20.36 -13.20
C LEU A 108 -27.18 -21.00 -14.56
N SER A 109 -27.74 -20.21 -15.47
CA SER A 109 -27.92 -20.61 -16.86
C SER A 109 -26.56 -20.66 -17.57
N PRO A 110 -26.37 -21.49 -18.62
CA PRO A 110 -25.11 -21.55 -19.38
C PRO A 110 -24.65 -20.19 -19.94
N GLY A 111 -25.55 -19.24 -20.16
CA GLY A 111 -25.25 -17.88 -20.62
C GLY A 111 -24.63 -16.96 -19.56
N ASP A 112 -24.73 -17.31 -18.27
CA ASP A 112 -24.33 -16.45 -17.15
C ASP A 112 -22.92 -16.77 -16.63
N SER A 113 -22.25 -17.79 -17.19
CA SER A 113 -20.90 -18.22 -16.78
C SER A 113 -19.86 -17.10 -16.87
N ALA A 114 -19.93 -16.28 -17.93
CA ALA A 114 -18.99 -15.18 -18.12
C ALA A 114 -19.14 -14.08 -17.05
N ALA A 115 -20.37 -13.80 -16.62
CA ALA A 115 -20.63 -12.84 -15.55
C ALA A 115 -20.14 -13.35 -14.19
N LEU A 116 -20.32 -14.66 -13.93
CA LEU A 116 -19.79 -15.31 -12.74
C LEU A 116 -18.25 -15.26 -12.70
N ASP A 117 -17.61 -15.55 -13.84
CA ASP A 117 -16.16 -15.50 -13.97
C ASP A 117 -15.61 -14.07 -13.79
N ALA A 118 -16.28 -13.06 -14.35
CA ALA A 118 -15.92 -11.65 -14.13
C ALA A 118 -16.10 -11.23 -12.67
N PHE A 119 -17.19 -11.63 -12.01
CA PHE A 119 -17.43 -11.34 -10.61
C PHE A 119 -16.33 -11.90 -9.69
N PHE A 120 -15.97 -13.17 -9.87
CA PHE A 120 -14.94 -13.83 -9.07
C PHE A 120 -13.52 -13.45 -9.48
N GLY A 121 -13.28 -13.13 -10.75
CA GLY A 121 -11.98 -12.75 -11.28
C GLY A 121 -11.60 -11.31 -10.99
N GLU A 122 -12.51 -10.37 -11.23
CA GLU A 122 -12.25 -8.93 -11.14
C GLU A 122 -12.82 -8.32 -9.86
N GLY A 123 -14.09 -8.64 -9.55
CA GLY A 123 -14.79 -8.08 -8.39
C GLY A 123 -14.20 -8.52 -7.05
N LEU A 124 -13.95 -9.82 -6.90
CA LEU A 124 -13.36 -10.36 -5.67
C LEU A 124 -11.88 -9.96 -5.50
N ALA A 125 -11.13 -9.85 -6.61
CA ALA A 125 -9.75 -9.37 -6.59
C ALA A 125 -9.68 -7.90 -6.15
N ALA A 126 -10.59 -7.05 -6.64
CA ALA A 126 -10.68 -5.65 -6.25
C ALA A 126 -10.97 -5.45 -4.74
N ALA A 127 -11.68 -6.38 -4.09
CA ALA A 127 -11.87 -6.36 -2.64
C ALA A 127 -10.53 -6.51 -1.90
N GLY A 128 -9.62 -7.35 -2.39
CA GLY A 128 -8.27 -7.49 -1.85
C GLY A 128 -7.46 -6.19 -1.89
N ASP A 129 -7.62 -5.41 -2.96
CA ASP A 129 -6.91 -4.13 -3.13
C ASP A 129 -7.48 -3.04 -2.22
N ALA A 130 -8.82 -2.95 -2.13
CA ALA A 130 -9.50 -2.05 -1.20
C ALA A 130 -9.09 -2.34 0.26
N LEU A 131 -8.98 -3.61 0.62
CA LEU A 131 -8.52 -4.06 1.94
C LEU A 131 -7.11 -3.56 2.28
N ARG A 132 -6.18 -3.71 1.33
CA ARG A 132 -4.81 -3.21 1.48
C ARG A 132 -4.80 -1.70 1.67
N HIS A 133 -5.53 -0.96 0.83
CA HIS A 133 -5.63 0.50 0.93
C HIS A 133 -6.18 0.98 2.29
N VAL A 134 -7.25 0.36 2.78
CA VAL A 134 -7.88 0.74 4.06
C VAL A 134 -6.95 0.49 5.25
N SER A 135 -6.25 -0.65 5.25
CA SER A 135 -5.27 -1.00 6.28
C SER A 135 -4.04 -0.09 6.22
N ASP A 136 -3.47 0.11 5.02
CA ASP A 136 -2.26 0.91 4.82
C ASP A 136 -2.47 2.38 5.17
N ALA A 137 -3.66 2.94 4.90
CA ALA A 137 -3.98 4.31 5.29
C ALA A 137 -3.88 4.52 6.82
N GLY A 138 -4.40 3.59 7.61
CA GLY A 138 -4.28 3.65 9.08
C GLY A 138 -2.82 3.56 9.54
N VAL A 139 -2.04 2.67 8.92
CA VAL A 139 -0.61 2.51 9.22
C VAL A 139 0.19 3.77 8.90
N ARG A 140 -0.03 4.40 7.74
CA ARG A 140 0.67 5.65 7.34
C ARG A 140 0.38 6.82 8.28
N LEU A 141 -0.84 6.88 8.84
CA LEU A 141 -1.19 7.88 9.86
C LEU A 141 -0.52 7.58 11.20
N LEU A 142 -0.44 6.30 11.58
CA LEU A 142 0.23 5.86 12.82
C LEU A 142 1.75 6.03 12.78
N LEU A 143 2.34 5.76 11.62
CA LEU A 143 3.76 5.84 11.35
C LEU A 143 3.99 7.00 10.36
N SER A 144 3.84 8.22 10.85
CA SER A 144 4.03 9.41 10.02
C SER A 144 5.53 9.67 9.76
N LEU A 145 5.97 9.35 8.53
CA LEU A 145 7.36 9.47 8.09
C LEU A 145 7.63 10.69 7.19
N GLY A 146 6.77 11.72 7.22
CA GLY A 146 6.90 12.90 6.35
C GLY A 146 8.22 13.67 6.53
N TRP A 147 8.87 13.53 7.68
CA TRP A 147 10.16 14.13 8.00
C TRP A 147 11.36 13.45 7.31
N LEU A 148 11.19 12.20 6.86
CA LEU A 148 12.32 11.36 6.44
C LEU A 148 13.03 11.92 5.20
N ALA A 149 12.25 12.39 4.22
CA ALA A 149 12.78 12.92 2.98
C ALA A 149 13.72 14.12 3.20
N GLU A 150 13.36 15.02 4.12
CA GLU A 150 14.17 16.19 4.47
C GLU A 150 15.40 15.79 5.28
N ALA A 151 15.26 14.87 6.24
CA ALA A 151 16.37 14.38 7.05
C ALA A 151 17.45 13.70 6.20
N VAL A 152 17.05 12.84 5.25
CA VAL A 152 17.98 12.16 4.34
C VAL A 152 18.59 13.14 3.34
N ALA A 153 17.80 14.05 2.75
CA ALA A 153 18.32 15.05 1.82
C ALA A 153 19.30 16.04 2.49
N GLY A 154 19.12 16.33 3.78
CA GLY A 154 20.03 17.16 4.58
C GLY A 154 21.29 16.43 5.06
N THR A 155 21.40 15.12 4.84
CA THR A 155 22.57 14.33 5.24
C THR A 155 23.70 14.48 4.23
N ASN A 156 24.92 14.71 4.71
CA ASN A 156 26.09 14.79 3.84
C ASN A 156 26.57 13.40 3.43
N TYR A 157 26.29 13.01 2.17
CA TYR A 157 26.83 11.80 1.55
C TYR A 157 28.07 12.07 0.68
N ALA A 158 28.61 13.30 0.63
CA ALA A 158 29.91 13.57 0.02
C ALA A 158 31.01 13.38 1.08
N LEU A 159 31.29 12.12 1.39
CA LEU A 159 32.24 11.72 2.43
C LEU A 159 33.63 11.47 1.84
N ALA A 160 34.66 11.82 2.62
CA ALA A 160 36.05 11.50 2.28
C ALA A 160 36.50 10.13 2.82
N GLU A 161 35.82 9.63 3.85
CA GLU A 161 36.11 8.34 4.49
C GLU A 161 34.82 7.55 4.72
N PRO A 162 34.86 6.20 4.64
CA PRO A 162 33.70 5.38 4.93
C PRO A 162 33.23 5.55 6.39
N PRO A 163 31.92 5.68 6.65
CA PRO A 163 31.43 5.75 8.01
C PRO A 163 31.46 4.38 8.70
N THR A 164 31.54 4.40 10.03
CA THR A 164 31.50 3.19 10.86
C THR A 164 30.11 2.88 11.43
N ARG A 165 29.15 3.80 11.27
CA ARG A 165 27.78 3.71 11.78
C ARG A 165 26.82 4.35 10.78
N HIS A 166 25.56 3.90 10.83
CA HIS A 166 24.49 4.53 10.08
C HIS A 166 24.19 5.95 10.59
N GLN A 167 23.51 6.72 9.76
CA GLN A 167 23.16 8.12 9.99
C GLN A 167 22.08 8.27 11.06
N PRO A 168 22.02 9.40 11.80
CA PRO A 168 21.09 9.58 12.92
C PRO A 168 19.60 9.41 12.57
N TRP A 169 19.22 9.67 11.32
CA TRP A 169 17.85 9.51 10.86
C TRP A 169 17.37 8.05 10.95
N VAL A 170 18.27 7.07 10.82
CA VAL A 170 17.95 5.65 10.97
C VAL A 170 17.51 5.37 12.39
N ASP A 171 18.25 5.84 13.41
CA ASP A 171 17.87 5.66 14.81
C ASP A 171 16.53 6.34 15.13
N GLN A 172 16.28 7.51 14.54
CA GLN A 172 14.98 8.20 14.68
C GLN A 172 13.83 7.38 14.10
N LEU A 173 14.02 6.80 12.91
CA LEU A 173 13.04 5.92 12.28
C LEU A 173 12.80 4.67 13.13
N LEU A 174 13.86 4.04 13.64
CA LEU A 174 13.74 2.87 14.51
C LEU A 174 13.02 3.18 15.83
N ARG A 175 13.18 4.38 16.40
CA ARG A 175 12.38 4.81 17.56
C ARG A 175 10.90 4.93 17.22
N GLN A 176 10.54 5.51 16.07
CA GLN A 176 9.14 5.58 15.65
C GLN A 176 8.54 4.20 15.37
N LEU A 177 9.32 3.27 14.81
CA LEU A 177 8.93 1.88 14.65
C LEU A 177 8.75 1.16 16.00
N GLY A 178 9.56 1.47 17.00
CA GLY A 178 9.37 0.99 18.37
C GLY A 178 8.04 1.46 18.96
N VAL A 179 7.72 2.75 18.83
CA VAL A 179 6.41 3.28 19.27
C VAL A 179 5.25 2.64 18.51
N PHE A 180 5.41 2.40 17.21
CA PHE A 180 4.43 1.66 16.42
C PHE A 180 4.26 0.22 16.94
N ALA A 181 5.37 -0.48 17.22
CA ALA A 181 5.36 -1.83 17.77
C ALA A 181 4.59 -1.89 19.09
N ASP A 182 4.87 -0.97 20.01
CA ASP A 182 4.19 -0.90 21.31
C ASP A 182 2.68 -0.66 21.14
N ARG A 183 2.29 0.24 20.23
CA ARG A 183 0.87 0.50 19.93
C ARG A 183 0.16 -0.72 19.38
N VAL A 184 0.76 -1.42 18.42
CA VAL A 184 0.19 -2.64 17.83
C VAL A 184 0.09 -3.75 18.87
N ALA A 185 1.10 -3.92 19.73
CA ALA A 185 1.13 -4.96 20.76
C ALA A 185 0.06 -4.75 21.85
N HIS A 186 -0.27 -3.49 22.16
CA HIS A 186 -1.23 -3.14 23.22
C HIS A 186 -2.61 -2.72 22.68
N ALA A 187 -2.85 -2.86 21.36
CA ALA A 187 -4.14 -2.54 20.76
C ALA A 187 -5.20 -3.58 21.15
N SER A 188 -6.01 -3.28 22.16
CA SER A 188 -7.13 -4.12 22.57
C SER A 188 -8.11 -4.32 21.40
N GLY A 189 -8.42 -5.58 21.08
CA GLY A 189 -9.33 -5.94 19.99
C GLY A 189 -8.67 -6.05 18.62
N LEU A 190 -7.36 -5.79 18.50
CA LEU A 190 -6.63 -6.09 17.27
C LEU A 190 -6.32 -7.59 17.21
N SER A 191 -6.81 -8.27 16.17
CA SER A 191 -6.52 -9.69 15.96
C SER A 191 -5.05 -9.91 15.57
N GLN A 192 -4.57 -11.15 15.68
CA GLN A 192 -3.23 -11.52 15.19
C GLN A 192 -3.07 -11.28 13.68
N ALA A 193 -4.12 -11.56 12.89
CA ALA A 193 -4.12 -11.31 11.45
C ALA A 193 -4.08 -9.80 11.14
N GLY A 194 -4.78 -9.01 11.95
CA GLY A 194 -4.75 -7.56 11.92
C GLY A 194 -3.38 -6.98 12.22
N ALA A 195 -2.75 -7.44 13.30
CA ALA A 195 -1.40 -7.06 13.66
C ALA A 195 -0.39 -7.43 12.56
N ALA A 196 -0.49 -8.64 11.99
CA ALA A 196 0.37 -9.06 10.88
C ALA A 196 0.20 -8.17 9.65
N ARG A 197 -1.04 -7.81 9.29
CA ARG A 197 -1.33 -6.90 8.17
C ARG A 197 -0.81 -5.49 8.42
N ALA A 198 -0.97 -4.98 9.65
CA ALA A 198 -0.44 -3.67 10.05
C ALA A 198 1.09 -3.65 9.92
N TRP A 199 1.78 -4.70 10.34
CA TRP A 199 3.23 -4.84 10.19
C TRP A 199 3.68 -4.95 8.73
N ALA A 200 2.94 -5.70 7.90
CA ALA A 200 3.23 -5.79 6.46
C ALA A 200 3.10 -4.42 5.79
N GLY A 201 2.01 -3.68 6.09
CA GLY A 201 1.82 -2.30 5.61
C GLY A 201 2.90 -1.35 6.12
N ALA A 202 3.36 -1.51 7.36
CA ALA A 202 4.41 -0.68 7.94
C ALA A 202 5.76 -0.93 7.26
N ALA A 203 6.11 -2.20 7.01
CA ALA A 203 7.32 -2.56 6.29
C ALA A 203 7.33 -1.99 4.85
N ALA A 204 6.20 -2.12 4.14
CA ALA A 204 6.05 -1.56 2.79
C ALA A 204 6.12 -0.03 2.79
N HIS A 205 5.48 0.63 3.77
CA HIS A 205 5.53 2.09 3.91
C HIS A 205 6.94 2.59 4.19
N VAL A 206 7.67 1.93 5.11
CA VAL A 206 9.06 2.26 5.41
C VAL A 206 9.95 2.10 4.19
N GLU A 207 9.85 0.99 3.46
CA GLU A 207 10.65 0.80 2.24
C GLU A 207 10.38 1.89 1.21
N ALA A 208 9.10 2.22 0.95
CA ALA A 208 8.73 3.27 0.02
C ALA A 208 9.30 4.64 0.45
N CYS A 209 9.13 5.02 1.72
CA CYS A 209 9.65 6.28 2.22
C CYS A 209 11.19 6.34 2.22
N VAL A 210 11.88 5.26 2.57
CA VAL A 210 13.34 5.19 2.50
C VAL A 210 13.81 5.32 1.06
N LEU A 211 13.22 4.56 0.13
CA LEU A 211 13.53 4.64 -1.31
C LEU A 211 13.35 6.06 -1.85
N ASP A 212 12.21 6.69 -1.59
CA ASP A 212 11.93 8.07 -2.02
C ASP A 212 12.90 9.08 -1.39
N SER A 213 13.34 8.82 -0.16
CA SER A 213 14.26 9.71 0.55
C SER A 213 15.70 9.57 0.03
N VAL A 214 16.18 8.34 -0.22
CA VAL A 214 17.52 8.13 -0.80
C VAL A 214 17.59 8.63 -2.24
N ALA A 215 16.50 8.53 -3.01
CA ALA A 215 16.42 9.08 -4.36
C ALA A 215 16.49 10.62 -4.40
N ARG A 216 16.27 11.31 -3.28
CA ARG A 216 16.43 12.78 -3.17
C ARG A 216 17.87 13.22 -2.91
N VAL A 217 18.78 12.29 -2.62
CA VAL A 217 20.21 12.61 -2.43
C VAL A 217 20.79 13.07 -3.77
N ARG A 218 21.22 14.32 -3.83
CA ARG A 218 21.70 14.96 -5.06
C ARG A 218 23.20 14.80 -5.32
N SER A 219 23.94 14.36 -4.30
CA SER A 219 25.39 14.19 -4.39
C SER A 219 25.83 13.14 -3.39
N CYS A 220 26.61 12.17 -3.86
CA CYS A 220 27.22 11.14 -3.02
C CYS A 220 28.59 10.72 -3.58
N SER A 221 29.58 10.59 -2.70
CA SER A 221 30.87 10.00 -3.03
C SER A 221 30.80 8.46 -3.02
N LEU A 222 31.90 7.77 -3.33
CA LEU A 222 31.98 6.32 -3.19
C LEU A 222 31.75 5.88 -1.73
N GLU A 223 32.37 6.60 -0.80
CA GLU A 223 32.22 6.43 0.65
C GLU A 223 30.79 6.79 1.09
N GLY A 224 30.18 7.79 0.45
CA GLY A 224 28.77 8.14 0.61
C GLY A 224 27.82 7.03 0.24
N ARG A 225 28.08 6.31 -0.85
CA ARG A 225 27.26 5.15 -1.25
C ARG A 225 27.37 4.00 -0.25
N ALA A 226 28.56 3.78 0.30
CA ALA A 226 28.75 2.84 1.40
C ALA A 226 27.95 3.28 2.65
N ALA A 227 27.91 4.58 2.94
CA ALA A 227 27.06 5.14 4.00
C ALA A 227 25.57 4.87 3.76
N MET A 228 25.06 5.15 2.55
CA MET A 228 23.67 4.88 2.19
C MET A 228 23.32 3.39 2.33
N THR A 229 24.26 2.51 1.97
CA THR A 229 24.10 1.06 2.12
C THR A 229 24.00 0.68 3.60
N LEU A 230 24.89 1.22 4.43
CA LEU A 230 24.88 1.00 5.88
C LEU A 230 23.57 1.50 6.51
N ASP A 231 23.06 2.64 6.04
CA ASP A 231 21.79 3.20 6.51
C ASP A 231 20.59 2.28 6.19
N VAL A 232 20.46 1.88 4.92
CA VAL A 232 19.38 0.98 4.47
C VAL A 232 19.44 -0.35 5.22
N GLN A 233 20.65 -0.90 5.42
CA GLN A 233 20.84 -2.12 6.20
C GLN A 233 20.48 -1.94 7.67
N GLY A 234 20.81 -0.79 8.27
CA GLY A 234 20.44 -0.45 9.64
C GLY A 234 18.92 -0.45 9.82
N VAL A 235 18.18 0.17 8.89
CA VAL A 235 16.72 0.14 8.88
C VAL A 235 16.18 -1.29 8.71
N ALA A 236 16.70 -2.04 7.73
CA ALA A 236 16.27 -3.42 7.48
C ALA A 236 16.49 -4.33 8.71
N HIS A 237 17.66 -4.23 9.35
CA HIS A 237 17.96 -4.99 10.56
C HIS A 237 17.04 -4.61 11.72
N GLY A 238 16.80 -3.31 11.93
CA GLY A 238 15.88 -2.85 12.96
C GLY A 238 14.44 -3.34 12.71
N LEU A 239 13.96 -3.29 11.45
CA LEU A 239 12.62 -3.75 11.10
C LEU A 239 12.48 -5.27 11.28
N ARG A 240 13.48 -6.06 10.89
CA ARG A 240 13.55 -7.52 11.15
C ARG A 240 13.46 -7.85 12.64
N ARG A 241 14.06 -7.02 13.50
CA ARG A 241 14.04 -7.22 14.95
C ARG A 241 12.71 -6.84 15.60
N LEU A 242 12.05 -5.81 15.09
CA LEU A 242 10.81 -5.28 15.68
C LEU A 242 9.57 -6.00 15.16
N ALA A 243 9.54 -6.38 13.88
CA ALA A 243 8.38 -6.99 13.26
C ALA A 243 8.28 -8.49 13.61
N PRO A 244 7.06 -9.02 13.87
CA PRO A 244 6.85 -10.44 14.10
C PRO A 244 7.07 -11.26 12.82
N LEU A 245 7.33 -12.56 12.96
CA LEU A 245 7.41 -13.49 11.83
C LEU A 245 6.01 -13.73 11.21
N PRO A 246 5.93 -13.93 9.88
CA PRO A 246 7.02 -13.96 8.90
C PRO A 246 7.42 -12.56 8.38
N VAL A 247 6.69 -11.50 8.72
CA VAL A 247 6.91 -10.14 8.20
C VAL A 247 8.34 -9.68 8.44
N GLY A 248 8.85 -9.89 9.66
CA GLY A 248 10.24 -9.59 10.00
C GLY A 248 11.23 -10.25 9.05
N ALA A 249 11.07 -11.53 8.70
CA ALA A 249 11.97 -12.23 7.78
C ALA A 249 11.97 -11.64 6.36
N GLN A 250 10.84 -11.06 5.94
CA GLN A 250 10.65 -10.48 4.60
C GLN A 250 11.00 -8.98 4.53
N ALA A 251 11.19 -8.32 5.68
CA ALA A 251 11.52 -6.91 5.80
C ALA A 251 12.98 -6.60 5.43
N GLY A 252 13.30 -6.66 4.14
CA GLY A 252 14.66 -6.49 3.63
C GLY A 252 14.99 -5.10 3.07
N LEU A 253 14.00 -4.25 2.81
CA LEU A 253 14.16 -3.01 2.02
C LEU A 253 14.85 -3.28 0.66
N ALA A 254 14.47 -4.37 -0.01
CA ALA A 254 15.14 -4.86 -1.22
C ALA A 254 15.18 -3.82 -2.35
N ARG A 255 14.12 -3.03 -2.53
CA ARG A 255 14.09 -1.98 -3.56
C ARG A 255 15.02 -0.82 -3.22
N ALA A 256 15.04 -0.37 -1.97
CA ALA A 256 15.95 0.69 -1.55
C ALA A 256 17.42 0.25 -1.64
N ASP A 257 17.72 -0.99 -1.22
CA ASP A 257 19.07 -1.58 -1.32
C ASP A 257 19.53 -1.72 -2.78
N ALA A 258 18.66 -2.26 -3.65
CA ALA A 258 18.95 -2.37 -5.08
C ALA A 258 19.13 -1.00 -5.75
N TYR A 259 18.35 0.01 -5.36
CA TYR A 259 18.52 1.39 -5.84
C TYR A 259 19.87 1.99 -5.43
N VAL A 260 20.31 1.80 -4.18
CA VAL A 260 21.64 2.26 -3.72
C VAL A 260 22.77 1.55 -4.48
N LYS A 261 22.61 0.25 -4.76
CA LYS A 261 23.56 -0.52 -5.58
C LYS A 261 23.60 -0.04 -7.04
N ALA A 262 22.53 0.54 -7.54
CA ALA A 262 22.47 1.04 -8.91
C ALA A 262 23.43 2.20 -9.18
N PHE A 263 23.89 2.91 -8.16
CA PHE A 263 24.93 3.94 -8.31
C PHE A 263 26.29 3.40 -8.81
N TYR A 264 26.51 2.08 -8.74
CA TYR A 264 27.73 1.42 -9.23
C TYR A 264 27.62 0.98 -10.69
N ILE A 265 26.48 1.21 -11.34
CA ILE A 265 26.25 0.84 -12.73
C ILE A 265 27.03 1.78 -13.64
N PRO A 266 27.81 1.25 -14.61
CA PRO A 266 28.49 2.08 -15.60
C PRO A 266 27.49 2.92 -16.39
N VAL A 267 27.88 4.17 -16.72
CA VAL A 267 27.02 5.11 -17.47
C VAL A 267 26.46 4.50 -18.76
N GLY A 268 27.24 3.68 -19.47
CA GLY A 268 26.81 3.03 -20.71
C GLY A 268 25.73 1.95 -20.55
N GLU A 269 25.59 1.37 -19.36
CA GLU A 269 24.62 0.30 -19.05
C GLU A 269 23.36 0.85 -18.37
N LEU A 270 23.40 2.10 -17.90
CA LEU A 270 22.36 2.68 -17.05
C LEU A 270 20.98 2.70 -17.70
N THR A 271 20.89 2.98 -19.01
CA THR A 271 19.61 2.98 -19.74
C THR A 271 18.99 1.59 -19.79
N GLN A 272 19.79 0.55 -20.03
CA GLN A 272 19.31 -0.83 -20.06
C GLN A 272 18.82 -1.25 -18.67
N TRP A 273 19.58 -0.91 -17.63
CA TRP A 273 19.16 -1.17 -16.26
C TRP A 273 17.85 -0.46 -15.93
N ALA A 274 17.73 0.83 -16.26
CA ALA A 274 16.52 1.59 -16.04
C ALA A 274 15.29 0.93 -16.71
N LEU A 275 15.42 0.43 -17.94
CA LEU A 275 14.32 -0.27 -18.62
C LEU A 275 13.97 -1.62 -17.99
N ALA A 276 14.96 -2.33 -17.43
CA ALA A 276 14.76 -3.61 -16.77
C ALA A 276 14.14 -3.50 -15.36
N HIS A 277 14.08 -2.30 -14.80
CA HIS A 277 13.57 -2.05 -13.45
C HIS A 277 12.33 -1.14 -13.43
N PRO A 278 11.15 -1.65 -13.84
CA PRO A 278 9.89 -0.88 -13.87
C PRO A 278 9.37 -0.48 -12.48
N GLU A 279 9.87 -1.08 -11.41
CA GLU A 279 9.48 -0.80 -10.03
C GLU A 279 9.91 0.59 -9.52
N TYR A 280 10.84 1.26 -10.21
CA TYR A 280 11.27 2.62 -9.89
C TYR A 280 10.53 3.65 -10.75
N THR A 281 10.19 4.78 -10.11
CA THR A 281 9.55 5.89 -10.81
C THR A 281 10.51 6.58 -11.76
N ARG A 282 9.95 7.29 -12.75
CA ARG A 282 10.73 8.11 -13.69
C ARG A 282 11.61 9.10 -12.93
N GLU A 283 11.07 9.76 -11.92
CA GLU A 283 11.77 10.75 -11.09
C GLU A 283 12.97 10.12 -10.36
N GLN A 284 12.78 8.94 -9.76
CA GLN A 284 13.85 8.20 -9.08
C GLN A 284 14.97 7.82 -10.04
N ILE A 285 14.65 7.33 -11.24
CA ILE A 285 15.66 6.96 -12.25
C ILE A 285 16.42 8.19 -12.75
N LEU A 286 15.73 9.31 -12.99
CA LEU A 286 16.38 10.55 -13.44
C LEU A 286 17.29 11.14 -12.36
N ALA A 287 16.89 11.09 -11.10
CA ALA A 287 17.72 11.51 -9.97
C ALA A 287 19.00 10.67 -9.87
N LEU A 288 18.88 9.34 -9.95
CA LEU A 288 20.02 8.42 -9.99
C LEU A 288 20.96 8.75 -11.15
N THR A 289 20.38 8.92 -12.35
CA THR A 289 21.12 9.24 -13.58
C THR A 289 21.91 10.53 -13.46
N ALA A 290 21.29 11.57 -12.89
CA ALA A 290 21.95 12.84 -12.63
C ALA A 290 23.16 12.67 -11.69
N CYS A 291 22.99 11.97 -10.57
CA CYS A 291 24.07 11.73 -9.61
C CYS A 291 25.21 10.88 -10.19
N ILE A 292 24.90 9.83 -10.95
CA ILE A 292 25.91 9.00 -11.62
C ILE A 292 26.70 9.84 -12.62
N ALA A 293 26.02 10.65 -13.43
CA ALA A 293 26.67 11.53 -14.41
C ALA A 293 27.64 12.52 -13.73
N ASP A 294 27.21 13.13 -12.63
CA ASP A 294 28.01 14.09 -11.86
C ASP A 294 29.23 13.39 -11.23
N SER A 295 29.04 12.23 -10.61
CA SER A 295 30.13 11.46 -9.97
C SER A 295 31.11 10.83 -10.97
N SER A 296 30.67 10.61 -12.22
CA SER A 296 31.48 10.09 -13.32
C SER A 296 32.22 11.22 -14.09
N GLY A 297 32.08 12.47 -13.65
CA GLY A 297 32.78 13.62 -14.24
C GLY A 297 32.31 14.02 -15.65
N LEU A 298 31.09 13.66 -16.03
CA LEU A 298 30.54 14.03 -17.34
C LEU A 298 30.43 15.56 -17.46
N ARG A 299 30.76 16.08 -18.64
CA ARG A 299 30.61 17.52 -18.91
C ARG A 299 29.12 17.87 -18.98
N ARG A 300 28.80 19.14 -18.74
CA ARG A 300 27.41 19.66 -18.75
C ARG A 300 26.59 19.23 -19.98
N LYS A 301 27.19 19.24 -21.17
CA LYS A 301 26.53 18.83 -22.42
C LYS A 301 26.27 17.31 -22.46
N GLU A 302 27.22 16.50 -22.02
CA GLU A 302 27.12 15.03 -21.99
C GLU A 302 26.08 14.60 -20.96
N ARG A 303 26.09 15.21 -19.77
CA ARG A 303 25.08 15.04 -18.73
C ARG A 303 23.67 15.37 -19.24
N ALA A 304 23.50 16.51 -19.93
CA ALA A 304 22.21 16.89 -20.49
C ALA A 304 21.73 15.91 -21.57
N ALA A 305 22.65 15.43 -22.42
CA ALA A 305 22.33 14.43 -23.44
C ALA A 305 21.91 13.08 -22.82
N LEU A 306 22.62 12.62 -21.79
CA LEU A 306 22.28 11.38 -21.07
C LEU A 306 20.91 11.48 -20.42
N LEU A 307 20.61 12.58 -19.73
CA LEU A 307 19.30 12.79 -19.12
C LEU A 307 18.19 12.83 -20.18
N ALA A 308 18.38 13.56 -21.28
CA ALA A 308 17.40 13.60 -22.37
C ALA A 308 17.16 12.21 -23.01
N GLN A 309 18.23 11.42 -23.19
CA GLN A 309 18.14 10.04 -23.66
C GLN A 309 17.36 9.16 -22.69
N MET A 310 17.64 9.27 -21.39
CA MET A 310 16.94 8.54 -20.34
C MET A 310 15.46 8.92 -20.30
N GLU A 311 15.14 10.21 -20.34
CA GLU A 311 13.75 10.70 -20.39
C GLU A 311 12.97 10.18 -21.59
N ALA A 312 13.61 10.13 -22.76
CA ALA A 312 13.01 9.59 -23.97
C ALA A 312 12.80 8.06 -23.87
N ALA A 313 13.76 7.33 -23.30
CA ALA A 313 13.65 5.89 -23.10
C ALA A 313 12.55 5.51 -22.09
N LEU A 314 12.35 6.35 -21.08
CA LEU A 314 11.31 6.19 -20.06
C LEU A 314 9.94 6.70 -20.52
N HIS A 315 9.79 7.15 -21.77
CA HIS A 315 8.50 7.61 -22.30
C HIS A 315 7.57 6.41 -22.54
N ASP A 316 6.90 5.99 -21.47
CA ASP A 316 5.78 5.06 -21.45
C ASP A 316 4.68 5.69 -20.57
N PRO A 317 3.48 5.99 -21.11
CA PRO A 317 2.39 6.59 -20.33
C PRO A 317 1.88 5.69 -19.19
N GLY A 318 2.30 4.41 -19.13
CA GLY A 318 1.95 3.48 -18.05
C GLY A 318 2.90 3.46 -16.84
N ARG A 319 4.03 4.15 -16.88
CA ARG A 319 5.06 4.10 -15.82
C ARG A 319 4.80 5.11 -14.70
N GLN A 320 3.61 5.04 -14.10
CA GLN A 320 3.39 5.58 -12.76
C GLN A 320 3.69 4.43 -11.79
N GLY A 321 4.72 4.58 -10.96
CA GLY A 321 5.06 3.56 -9.96
C GLY A 321 3.89 3.26 -9.01
N PRO A 322 3.93 2.13 -8.29
CA PRO A 322 2.88 1.75 -7.34
C PRO A 322 2.73 2.75 -6.18
#